data_AF-A0A2P6FQT2-F1
#
_entry.id   AF-A0A2P6FQT2-F1
#
_cell.length_a   1.000
_cell.length_b   1.000
_cell.length_c   1.000
_cell.angle_alpha   90.00
_cell.angle_beta   90.00
_cell.angle_gamma   90.00
#
_symmetry.space_group_name_H-M   'P 1'
#
loop_
_entity.id
_entity.type
_entity.pdbx_description
1 polymer ?
#
loop_
_entity_poly.entity_id
_entity_poly.type
_entity_poly.pdbx_seq_one_letter_code
_entity_poly.pdbx_strand_id
1 'polypeptide(L)'
;MSSSLESHNYAPGRKVSRLTSGDDDFRSKFVSWNLADLSYVDIQNYLDVKDTVLVPMASTEQHGPHLPLYTDTITAIEISA
;
A
#
# COMPACT_ATOMS: atom_id res chain seq x y z
N MET A 1 -2.22 5.92 27.14
CA MET A 1 -1.71 4.78 26.37
C MET A 1 -2.38 4.82 25.01
N SER A 2 -1.76 5.47 24.03
CA SER A 2 -2.23 5.52 22.65
C SER A 2 -1.05 5.09 21.81
N SER A 3 -0.96 3.80 21.48
CA SER A 3 0.03 3.31 20.53
C SER A 3 -0.32 3.92 19.19
N SER A 4 0.46 4.92 18.78
CA SER A 4 0.40 5.51 17.45
C SER A 4 0.40 4.38 16.43
N LEU A 5 -0.69 4.27 15.66
CA LEU A 5 -0.76 3.47 14.46
C LEU A 5 0.33 4.00 13.53
N GLU A 6 1.49 3.35 13.51
CA GLU A 6 2.60 3.76 12.67
C GLU A 6 2.17 3.59 11.21
N SER A 7 1.97 4.73 10.56
CA SER A 7 1.66 4.83 9.15
C SER A 7 2.88 4.34 8.37
N HIS A 8 2.84 3.10 7.92
CA HIS A 8 3.80 2.61 6.95
C HIS A 8 3.56 3.34 5.63
N ASN A 9 4.58 4.05 5.17
CA ASN A 9 4.46 5.01 4.07
C ASN A 9 4.35 4.27 2.75
N TYR A 10 3.18 4.30 2.11
CA TYR A 10 3.02 3.87 0.72
C TYR A 10 3.59 4.90 -0.28
N ALA A 11 3.65 6.17 0.13
CA ALA A 11 4.33 7.26 -0.56
C ALA A 11 5.13 8.09 0.46
N PRO A 12 6.37 8.52 0.16
CA PRO A 12 7.19 9.27 1.09
C PRO A 12 6.45 10.53 1.59
N GLY A 13 6.11 10.54 2.89
CA GLY A 13 5.49 11.67 3.58
C GLY A 13 3.96 11.66 3.74
N ARG A 14 3.23 10.69 3.16
CA ARG A 14 1.75 10.60 3.31
C ARG A 14 1.36 9.54 4.33
N LYS A 15 0.75 9.96 5.43
CA LYS A 15 0.18 9.07 6.47
C LYS A 15 -1.28 8.75 6.15
N VAL A 16 -1.58 7.52 5.76
CA VAL A 16 -2.96 7.06 5.55
C VAL A 16 -3.45 6.33 6.81
N SER A 17 -4.64 6.68 7.30
CA SER A 17 -5.23 6.02 8.47
C SER A 17 -5.72 4.63 8.10
N ARG A 18 -5.37 3.63 8.93
CA ARG A 18 -5.84 2.25 8.77
C ARG A 18 -7.36 2.14 8.93
N LEU A 19 -8.03 1.43 8.00
CA LEU A 19 -9.47 1.20 8.03
C LEU A 19 -9.88 -0.11 8.73
N THR A 20 -8.98 -1.10 8.82
CA THR A 20 -9.25 -2.43 9.40
C THR A 20 -8.60 -2.60 10.78
N SER A 21 -9.05 -3.57 11.57
CA SER A 21 -8.46 -3.92 12.88
C SER A 21 -7.88 -5.35 12.88
N GLY A 22 -6.98 -5.65 13.82
CA GLY A 22 -6.35 -6.98 13.97
C GLY A 22 -5.01 -7.15 13.26
N ASP A 23 -4.37 -8.29 13.52
CA ASP A 23 -3.03 -8.68 13.04
C ASP A 23 -1.91 -7.68 13.39
N ASP A 24 -2.08 -6.87 14.45
CA ASP A 24 -1.13 -5.80 14.77
C ASP A 24 0.29 -6.33 15.04
N ASP A 25 0.43 -7.46 15.75
CA ASP A 25 1.73 -8.13 16.02
C ASP A 25 2.41 -8.67 14.75
N PHE A 26 1.63 -9.05 13.73
CA PHE A 26 2.17 -9.48 12.43
C PHE A 26 2.58 -8.27 11.61
N ARG A 27 1.72 -7.24 11.59
CA ARG A 27 1.90 -6.02 10.80
C ARG A 27 3.12 -5.22 11.25
N SER A 28 3.37 -5.15 12.56
CA SER A 28 4.52 -4.45 13.12
C SER A 28 5.88 -5.05 12.76
N LYS A 29 5.91 -6.23 12.12
CA LYS A 29 7.15 -6.89 11.67
C LYS A 29 7.70 -6.30 10.38
N PHE A 30 6.89 -5.57 9.60
CA PHE A 30 7.25 -5.07 8.28
C PHE A 30 7.43 -3.56 8.28
N VAL A 31 8.43 -3.09 7.54
CA VAL A 31 8.78 -1.66 7.46
C VAL A 31 7.89 -0.88 6.49
N SER A 32 7.38 -1.54 5.46
CA SER A 32 6.49 -1.00 4.43
C SER A 32 5.52 -2.07 3.94
N TRP A 33 4.40 -1.63 3.36
CA TRP A 33 3.45 -2.48 2.62
C TRP A 33 3.59 -2.34 1.11
N ASN A 34 4.42 -1.41 0.65
CA ASN A 34 4.76 -1.27 -0.76
C ASN A 34 5.92 -2.22 -1.09
N LEU A 35 5.69 -3.16 -2.02
CA LEU A 35 6.68 -4.17 -2.42
C LEU A 35 7.97 -3.54 -2.96
N ALA A 36 7.90 -2.34 -3.55
CA ALA A 36 9.06 -1.62 -4.06
C ALA A 36 10.03 -1.13 -2.97
N ASP A 37 9.58 -1.05 -1.71
CA ASP A 37 10.40 -0.65 -0.56
C ASP A 37 11.03 -1.85 0.16
N LEU A 38 10.73 -3.08 -0.28
CA LEU A 38 11.12 -4.31 0.41
C LEU A 38 12.28 -5.02 -0.29
N SER A 39 13.14 -5.65 0.50
CA SER A 39 14.13 -6.59 -0.03
C SER A 39 13.48 -7.94 -0.33
N TYR A 40 14.13 -8.77 -1.15
CA TYR A 40 13.64 -10.12 -1.43
C TYR A 40 13.52 -10.99 -0.15
N VAL A 41 14.33 -10.71 0.89
CA VAL A 41 14.27 -11.41 2.18
C VAL A 41 13.00 -11.05 2.93
N ASP A 42 12.61 -9.78 2.92
CA ASP A 42 11.36 -9.32 3.54
C ASP A 42 10.15 -9.98 2.89
N ILE A 43 10.17 -10.10 1.55
CA ILE A 43 9.12 -10.77 0.78
C ILE A 43 9.05 -12.26 1.14
N GLN A 44 10.19 -12.96 1.27
CA GLN A 44 10.20 -14.37 1.69
C GLN A 44 9.59 -14.55 3.09
N ASN A 45 9.95 -13.68 4.05
CA ASN A 45 9.40 -13.74 5.41
C ASN A 45 7.87 -13.50 5.44
N TYR A 46 7.34 -12.66 4.54
CA TYR A 46 5.90 -12.48 4.39
C TYR A 46 5.22 -13.75 3.87
N LEU A 47 5.84 -14.38 2.86
CA LEU A 47 5.34 -15.60 2.21
C LEU A 47 5.24 -16.81 3.14
N ASP A 48 5.98 -16.84 4.26
CA ASP A 48 5.86 -17.87 5.29
C ASP A 48 4.51 -17.83 6.05
N VAL A 49 3.79 -16.71 5.99
CA VAL A 49 2.55 -16.49 6.75
C VAL A 49 1.36 -16.19 5.84
N LYS A 50 1.58 -15.48 4.72
CA LYS A 50 0.54 -14.98 3.82
C LYS A 50 1.00 -15.08 2.36
N ASP A 51 0.09 -15.24 1.42
CA ASP A 51 0.37 -15.46 -0.01
C ASP A 51 -0.32 -14.45 -0.93
N THR A 52 -0.90 -13.38 -0.36
CA THR A 52 -1.70 -12.40 -1.09
C THR A 52 -0.88 -11.16 -1.45
N VAL A 53 -0.98 -10.73 -2.71
CA VAL A 53 -0.41 -9.47 -3.23
C VAL A 53 -1.48 -8.69 -3.98
N LEU A 54 -1.43 -7.35 -3.91
CA LEU A 54 -2.23 -6.46 -4.71
C LEU A 54 -1.37 -5.90 -5.85
N VAL A 55 -1.86 -6.03 -7.08
CA VAL A 55 -1.22 -5.44 -8.28
C VAL A 55 -2.17 -4.37 -8.81
N PRO A 56 -1.86 -3.07 -8.62
CA PRO A 56 -2.69 -2.02 -9.18
C PRO A 56 -2.60 -2.06 -10.71
N MET A 57 -3.76 -2.18 -11.35
CA MET A 57 -3.90 -2.18 -12.81
C MET A 57 -4.83 -1.04 -13.21
N ALA A 58 -4.43 -0.28 -14.22
CA ALA A 58 -5.12 0.94 -14.63
C ALA A 58 -4.92 1.24 -16.12
N SER A 59 -5.63 2.25 -16.61
CA SER A 59 -5.53 2.76 -17.98
C SER A 59 -4.77 4.10 -18.04
N THR A 60 -4.32 4.44 -19.25
CA THR A 60 -3.86 5.80 -19.60
C THR A 60 -4.81 6.31 -20.69
N GLU A 61 -5.86 7.01 -20.29
CA GLU A 61 -6.99 7.32 -21.17
C GLU A 61 -7.61 8.69 -20.92
N GLN A 62 -8.41 9.16 -21.89
CA GLN A 62 -9.06 10.47 -21.84
C GLN A 62 -10.18 10.50 -20.80
N HIS A 63 -10.07 11.37 -19.79
CA HIS A 63 -11.13 11.63 -18.78
C HIS A 63 -11.83 12.98 -18.97
N GLY A 64 -11.96 13.42 -20.23
CA GLY A 64 -12.54 14.72 -20.57
C GLY A 64 -11.59 15.90 -20.27
N PRO A 65 -12.04 17.16 -20.45
CA PRO A 65 -11.15 18.33 -20.40
C PRO A 65 -10.71 18.74 -18.98
N HIS A 66 -11.16 18.04 -17.95
CA HIS A 66 -11.02 18.45 -16.55
C HIS A 66 -10.17 17.48 -15.71
N LEU A 67 -9.86 16.29 -16.24
CA LEU A 67 -9.12 15.26 -15.52
C LEU A 67 -7.88 14.80 -16.31
N PRO A 68 -6.78 14.45 -15.64
CA PRO A 68 -5.59 13.92 -16.28
C PRO A 68 -5.81 12.55 -16.93
N LEU A 69 -4.94 12.18 -17.88
CA LEU A 69 -4.93 10.84 -18.47
C LEU A 69 -4.60 9.71 -17.46
N TYR A 70 -4.05 10.08 -16.31
CA TYR A 70 -3.54 9.17 -15.28
C TYR A 70 -4.57 8.90 -14.17
N THR A 71 -5.83 9.32 -14.36
CA THR A 71 -6.87 9.28 -13.31
C THR A 71 -7.10 7.87 -12.76
N ASP A 72 -7.20 6.87 -13.64
CA ASP A 72 -7.36 5.48 -13.22
C ASP A 72 -6.17 5.01 -12.38
N THR A 73 -4.96 5.40 -12.77
CA THR A 73 -3.75 4.94 -12.07
C THR A 73 -3.65 5.56 -10.68
N ILE A 74 -4.01 6.84 -10.52
CA ILE A 74 -4.08 7.49 -9.19
C ILE A 74 -5.03 6.70 -8.27
N THR A 75 -6.19 6.32 -8.78
CA THR A 75 -7.21 5.62 -8.00
C THR A 75 -6.77 4.20 -7.65
N ALA A 76 -6.24 3.46 -8.63
CA ALA A 76 -5.75 2.10 -8.42
C ALA A 76 -4.63 2.07 -7.37
N ILE A 77 -3.68 3.01 -7.48
CA ILE A 77 -2.59 3.21 -6.53
C ILE A 77 -3.14 3.49 -5.12
N GLU A 78 -4.01 4.49 -4.95
CA GLU A 78 -4.52 4.89 -3.62
C GLU A 78 -5.34 3.80 -2.91
N ILE A 79 -6.09 2.97 -3.65
CA ILE A 79 -6.87 1.86 -3.06
C ILE A 79 -6.01 0.63 -2.76
N SER A 80 -4.93 0.43 -3.51
CA SER A 80 -3.98 -0.69 -3.31
C SER A 80 -2.92 -0.43 -2.22
N ALA A 81 -2.87 0.80 -1.72
CA ALA A 81 -1.94 1.31 -0.71
C ALA A 81 -2.22 0.80 0.71
#